data_AF-A0A925ACQ9-F1
#
_entry.id   AF-A0A925ACQ9-F1
#
_cell.length_a   1.000
_cell.length_b   1.000
_cell.length_c   1.000
_cell.angle_alpha   90.00
_cell.angle_beta   90.00
_cell.angle_gamma   90.00
#
_symmetry.space_group_name_H-M   'P 1'
#
loop_
_entity.id
_entity.type
_entity.pdbx_description
1 polymer ?
#
loop_
_entity_poly.entity_id
_entity_poly.type
_entity_poly.pdbx_seq_one_letter_code
_entity_poly.pdbx_strand_id
1 'polypeptide(L)'
;MSFGKRPSTSQATSAPPPPADAHARRKVFPTEVWQGESGDMLRMLGMTPDDESNLAPNAASINARIEQGRATMEGRFVQAQRNAQAALASAQVRPFFLIPDPCWNGPTGAFLMTSLELYPYDDWNVMFLAADDRTAAALDIALHPNGNVAAFVQASEKFMAEAQIHMEMAHDDAGRTQDFAAYYNAREDVRGRVKLLAGLFAKQIVEAWQNRGPGRGV
;
A
#
# COMPACT_ATOMS: atom_id res chain seq x y z
N MET A 1 -49.34 -47.88 -25.48
CA MET A 1 -49.32 -46.57 -24.83
C MET A 1 -48.07 -46.50 -23.97
N SER A 2 -47.12 -45.64 -24.34
CA SER A 2 -45.78 -45.52 -23.76
C SER A 2 -45.81 -44.44 -22.68
N PHE A 3 -45.43 -44.77 -21.44
CA PHE A 3 -45.22 -43.81 -20.37
C PHE A 3 -43.71 -43.63 -20.17
N GLY A 4 -43.22 -42.47 -20.61
CA GLY A 4 -41.81 -42.08 -20.55
C GLY A 4 -41.33 -41.88 -19.11
N LYS A 5 -40.19 -42.52 -18.78
CA LYS A 5 -39.35 -42.20 -17.63
C LYS A 5 -38.78 -40.79 -17.80
N ARG A 6 -38.98 -39.91 -16.83
CA ARG A 6 -38.15 -38.70 -16.67
C ARG A 6 -36.92 -39.06 -15.83
N PRO A 7 -35.69 -38.74 -16.28
CA PRO A 7 -34.51 -38.83 -15.42
C PRO A 7 -34.45 -37.62 -14.48
N SER A 8 -34.23 -37.89 -13.20
CA SER A 8 -34.00 -36.90 -12.15
C SER A 8 -32.70 -36.14 -12.41
N THR A 9 -32.79 -34.82 -12.33
CA THR A 9 -31.72 -33.84 -12.53
C THR A 9 -30.62 -33.93 -11.48
N SER A 10 -29.38 -33.96 -11.98
CA SER A 10 -28.11 -33.46 -11.42
C SER A 10 -28.06 -33.11 -9.93
N GLN A 11 -27.27 -33.90 -9.18
CA GLN A 11 -26.60 -33.43 -7.97
C GLN A 11 -25.71 -32.24 -8.31
N ALA A 12 -26.07 -31.06 -7.82
CA ALA A 12 -25.13 -29.96 -7.70
C ALA A 12 -24.10 -30.35 -6.64
N THR A 13 -22.87 -30.65 -7.06
CA THR A 13 -21.70 -30.68 -6.18
C THR A 13 -21.55 -29.30 -5.55
N SER A 14 -21.95 -29.17 -4.29
CA SER A 14 -21.66 -27.98 -3.49
C SER A 14 -20.14 -27.81 -3.41
N ALA A 15 -19.65 -26.71 -3.98
CA ALA A 15 -18.27 -26.29 -3.73
C ALA A 15 -18.04 -26.20 -2.21
N PRO A 16 -16.85 -26.58 -1.71
CA PRO A 16 -16.53 -26.40 -0.30
C PRO A 16 -16.70 -24.91 0.08
N PRO A 17 -17.15 -24.61 1.31
CA PRO A 17 -17.25 -23.24 1.77
C PRO A 17 -15.89 -22.56 1.64
N PRO A 18 -15.86 -21.27 1.25
CA PRO A 18 -14.60 -20.54 1.18
C PRO A 18 -13.89 -20.58 2.53
N PRO A 19 -12.55 -20.62 2.54
CA PRO A 19 -11.79 -20.65 3.77
C PRO A 19 -12.15 -19.46 4.65
N ALA A 20 -12.32 -19.70 5.94
CA ALA A 20 -12.52 -18.64 6.91
C ALA A 20 -11.36 -17.65 6.86
N ASP A 21 -11.65 -16.36 7.01
CA ASP A 21 -10.62 -15.32 7.00
C ASP A 21 -9.56 -15.62 8.06
N ALA A 22 -8.30 -15.73 7.62
CA ALA A 22 -7.16 -16.11 8.46
C ALA A 22 -6.90 -15.11 9.60
N HIS A 23 -7.47 -13.90 9.51
CA HIS A 23 -7.28 -12.82 10.46
C HIS A 23 -8.55 -12.46 11.25
N ALA A 24 -9.63 -13.25 11.11
CA ALA A 24 -10.92 -13.00 11.76
C ALA A 24 -11.44 -11.56 11.59
N ARG A 25 -11.27 -10.99 10.40
CA ARG A 25 -11.74 -9.65 10.03
C ARG A 25 -13.26 -9.56 10.02
N ARG A 26 -13.75 -8.38 10.38
CA ARG A 26 -15.19 -8.07 10.34
C ARG A 26 -15.64 -7.88 8.90
N LYS A 27 -16.76 -8.47 8.52
CA LYS A 27 -17.39 -8.19 7.22
C LYS A 27 -17.98 -6.78 7.18
N VAL A 28 -17.76 -6.07 6.07
CA VAL A 28 -18.34 -4.75 5.82
C VAL A 28 -19.85 -4.88 5.62
N PHE A 29 -20.26 -5.77 4.71
CA PHE A 29 -21.62 -6.24 4.56
C PHE A 29 -21.79 -7.57 5.29
N PRO A 30 -22.59 -7.61 6.36
CA PRO A 30 -22.81 -8.82 7.13
C PRO A 30 -23.61 -9.84 6.29
N THR A 31 -23.51 -11.13 6.62
CA THR A 31 -24.01 -12.25 5.79
C THR A 31 -25.50 -12.13 5.46
N GLU A 32 -26.27 -11.47 6.31
CA GLU A 32 -27.71 -11.24 6.16
C GLU A 32 -28.02 -10.32 4.97
N VAL A 33 -27.17 -9.32 4.70
CA VAL A 33 -27.33 -8.38 3.56
C VAL A 33 -27.16 -9.09 2.21
N TRP A 34 -26.42 -10.20 2.20
CA TRP A 34 -26.24 -11.03 1.01
C TRP A 34 -27.44 -11.94 0.70
N GLN A 35 -28.46 -11.94 1.56
CA GLN A 35 -29.71 -12.65 1.34
C GLN A 35 -30.74 -11.72 0.68
N GLY A 36 -31.43 -12.21 -0.36
CA GLY A 36 -32.47 -11.45 -1.07
C GLY A 36 -31.93 -10.43 -2.07
N GLU A 37 -32.78 -9.46 -2.41
CA GLU A 37 -32.60 -8.54 -3.55
C GLU A 37 -31.30 -7.72 -3.47
N SER A 38 -30.93 -7.23 -2.29
CA SER A 38 -29.66 -6.50 -2.09
C SER A 38 -28.44 -7.36 -2.38
N GLY A 39 -28.48 -8.65 -1.99
CA GLY A 39 -27.41 -9.59 -2.29
C GLY A 39 -27.30 -9.91 -3.79
N ASP A 40 -28.42 -10.02 -4.49
CA ASP A 40 -28.45 -10.25 -5.94
C ASP A 40 -27.88 -9.05 -6.71
N MET A 41 -28.18 -7.83 -6.27
CA MET A 41 -27.57 -6.61 -6.80
C MET A 41 -26.06 -6.59 -6.61
N LEU A 42 -25.55 -6.92 -5.41
CA LEU A 42 -24.11 -6.97 -5.13
C LEU A 42 -23.40 -8.02 -6.02
N ARG A 43 -24.01 -9.21 -6.19
CA ARG A 43 -23.48 -10.25 -7.10
C ARG A 43 -23.50 -9.82 -8.55
N MET A 44 -24.52 -9.09 -8.99
CA MET A 44 -24.59 -8.55 -10.35
C MET A 44 -23.47 -7.53 -10.62
N LEU A 45 -23.02 -6.82 -9.58
CA LEU A 45 -21.84 -5.94 -9.62
C LEU A 45 -20.50 -6.70 -9.53
N GLY A 46 -20.54 -8.04 -9.48
CA GLY A 46 -19.35 -8.91 -9.43
C GLY A 46 -18.78 -9.10 -8.02
N MET A 47 -19.49 -8.68 -6.97
CA MET A 47 -19.04 -8.83 -5.58
C MET A 47 -19.50 -10.16 -4.98
N THR A 48 -18.72 -10.70 -4.05
CA THR A 48 -19.05 -11.90 -3.29
C THR A 48 -18.96 -11.68 -1.77
N PRO A 49 -19.72 -12.45 -0.96
CA PRO A 49 -19.73 -12.31 0.50
C PRO A 49 -18.40 -12.50 1.19
N ASP A 50 -17.47 -13.20 0.53
CA ASP A 50 -16.16 -13.58 1.06
C ASP A 50 -15.03 -12.89 0.27
N ASP A 51 -15.35 -11.87 -0.54
CA ASP A 51 -14.36 -11.03 -1.19
C ASP A 51 -13.50 -10.30 -0.16
N GLU A 52 -12.23 -10.13 -0.49
CA GLU A 52 -11.27 -9.33 0.29
C GLU A 52 -11.78 -7.89 0.51
N SER A 53 -12.48 -7.32 -0.48
CA SER A 53 -13.10 -5.99 -0.40
C SER A 53 -14.26 -5.90 0.60
N ASN A 54 -14.84 -7.05 1.00
CA ASN A 54 -15.85 -7.13 2.04
C ASN A 54 -15.26 -7.34 3.44
N LEU A 55 -13.93 -7.37 3.60
CA LEU A 55 -13.28 -7.60 4.90
C LEU A 55 -12.62 -6.31 5.39
N ALA A 56 -13.15 -5.74 6.48
CA ALA A 56 -12.58 -4.56 7.10
C ALA A 56 -11.19 -4.87 7.69
N PRO A 57 -10.15 -4.07 7.40
CA PRO A 57 -8.83 -4.26 7.99
C PRO A 57 -8.87 -4.26 9.52
N ASN A 58 -8.06 -5.11 10.14
CA ASN A 58 -7.84 -5.13 11.58
C ASN A 58 -6.33 -5.15 11.90
N ALA A 59 -5.97 -5.09 13.17
CA ALA A 59 -4.56 -5.08 13.58
C ALA A 59 -3.78 -6.31 13.07
N ALA A 60 -4.39 -7.50 13.07
CA ALA A 60 -3.73 -8.72 12.61
C ALA A 60 -3.47 -8.70 11.10
N SER A 61 -4.45 -8.29 10.29
CA SER A 61 -4.29 -8.20 8.83
C SER A 61 -3.29 -7.10 8.43
N ILE A 62 -3.29 -5.97 9.15
CA ILE A 62 -2.33 -4.89 8.94
C ILE A 62 -0.91 -5.37 9.27
N ASN A 63 -0.72 -6.02 10.41
CA ASN A 63 0.59 -6.57 10.79
C ASN A 63 1.08 -7.60 9.78
N ALA A 64 0.22 -8.52 9.34
CA ALA A 64 0.55 -9.49 8.29
C ALA A 64 0.98 -8.80 6.98
N ARG A 65 0.28 -7.73 6.59
CA ARG A 65 0.63 -6.95 5.39
C ARG A 65 1.96 -6.21 5.54
N ILE A 66 2.26 -5.69 6.72
CA ILE A 66 3.55 -5.07 7.05
C ILE A 66 4.67 -6.10 7.00
N GLU A 67 4.49 -7.28 7.60
CA GLU A 67 5.46 -8.37 7.60
C GLU A 67 5.75 -8.87 6.18
N GLN A 68 4.70 -9.09 5.39
CA GLN A 68 4.83 -9.45 3.98
C GLN A 68 5.57 -8.37 3.19
N GLY A 69 5.20 -7.10 3.39
CA GLY A 69 5.87 -5.96 2.75
C GLY A 69 7.36 -5.91 3.11
N ARG A 70 7.69 -6.10 4.38
CA ARG A 70 9.07 -6.16 4.87
C ARG A 70 9.86 -7.30 4.22
N ALA A 71 9.29 -8.50 4.16
CA ALA A 71 9.93 -9.66 3.52
C ALA A 71 10.19 -9.42 2.03
N THR A 72 9.22 -8.84 1.31
CA THR A 72 9.38 -8.45 -0.10
C THR A 72 10.47 -7.38 -0.28
N MET A 73 10.49 -6.36 0.57
CA MET A 73 11.52 -5.31 0.56
C MET A 73 12.91 -5.90 0.82
N GLU A 74 13.05 -6.80 1.80
CA GLU A 74 14.31 -7.49 2.10
C GLU A 74 14.79 -8.32 0.91
N GLY A 75 13.89 -9.04 0.23
CA GLY A 75 14.22 -9.75 -1.01
C GLY A 75 14.75 -8.83 -2.10
N ARG A 76 14.12 -7.66 -2.30
CA ARG A 76 14.58 -6.62 -3.23
C ARG A 76 15.91 -6.00 -2.81
N PHE A 77 16.11 -5.80 -1.51
CA PHE A 77 17.36 -5.29 -0.95
C PHE A 77 18.52 -6.25 -1.26
N VAL A 78 18.35 -7.55 -1.00
CA VAL A 78 19.35 -8.57 -1.31
C VAL A 78 19.65 -8.60 -2.82
N GLN A 79 18.66 -8.40 -3.67
CA GLN A 79 18.88 -8.31 -5.12
C GLN A 79 19.64 -7.03 -5.51
N ALA A 80 19.26 -5.88 -4.97
CA ALA A 80 19.92 -4.60 -5.21
C ALA A 80 21.39 -4.64 -4.75
N GLN A 81 21.65 -5.22 -3.57
CA GLN A 81 23.00 -5.40 -3.03
C GLN A 81 23.84 -6.33 -3.90
N ARG A 82 23.28 -7.45 -4.40
CA ARG A 82 23.97 -8.33 -5.34
C ARG A 82 24.30 -7.62 -6.66
N ASN A 83 23.35 -6.86 -7.21
CA ASN A 83 23.57 -6.09 -8.43
C ASN A 83 24.68 -5.04 -8.25
N ALA A 84 24.67 -4.33 -7.12
CA ALA A 84 25.70 -3.36 -6.77
C ALA A 84 27.09 -4.03 -6.66
N GLN A 85 27.17 -5.18 -6.01
CA GLN A 85 28.42 -5.93 -5.82
C GLN A 85 28.98 -6.53 -7.12
N ALA A 86 28.12 -6.83 -8.10
CA ALA A 86 28.56 -7.25 -9.43
C ALA A 86 29.30 -6.14 -10.20
N ALA A 87 28.95 -4.88 -9.96
CA ALA A 87 29.61 -3.72 -10.55
C ALA A 87 30.84 -3.25 -9.75
N LEU A 88 30.77 -3.30 -8.42
CA LEU A 88 31.89 -3.01 -7.52
C LEU A 88 31.82 -3.95 -6.32
N ALA A 89 32.78 -4.86 -6.17
CA ALA A 89 32.73 -5.91 -5.13
C ALA A 89 32.54 -5.37 -3.69
N SER A 90 33.06 -4.17 -3.39
CA SER A 90 32.92 -3.52 -2.09
C SER A 90 31.67 -2.63 -1.97
N ALA A 91 30.79 -2.59 -2.97
CA ALA A 91 29.63 -1.72 -2.99
C ALA A 91 28.66 -2.06 -1.86
N GLN A 92 28.08 -1.02 -1.27
CA GLN A 92 27.05 -1.14 -0.25
C GLN A 92 25.88 -0.22 -0.57
N VAL A 93 24.68 -0.79 -0.64
CA VAL A 93 23.43 -0.01 -0.75
C VAL A 93 22.62 -0.12 0.54
N ARG A 94 21.71 0.82 0.75
CA ARG A 94 20.80 0.86 1.91
C ARG A 94 19.40 1.29 1.48
N PRO A 95 18.35 0.69 2.06
CA PRO A 95 17.00 1.17 1.85
C PRO A 95 16.82 2.56 2.48
N PHE A 96 16.16 3.44 1.76
CA PHE A 96 15.74 4.76 2.18
C PHE A 96 14.22 4.88 2.00
N PHE A 97 13.52 5.28 3.05
CA PHE A 97 12.06 5.44 3.05
C PHE A 97 11.69 6.87 2.68
N LEU A 98 10.89 7.03 1.62
CA LEU A 98 10.54 8.32 1.06
C LEU A 98 9.56 9.08 1.96
N ILE A 99 8.48 8.43 2.37
CA ILE A 99 7.63 8.88 3.47
C ILE A 99 8.32 8.51 4.79
N PRO A 100 8.73 9.49 5.61
CA PRO A 100 9.55 9.25 6.79
C PRO A 100 8.87 8.42 7.88
N ASP A 101 9.69 7.75 8.68
CA ASP A 101 9.26 6.87 9.79
C ASP A 101 8.22 7.50 10.75
N PRO A 102 8.34 8.79 11.17
CA PRO A 102 7.35 9.43 12.03
C PRO A 102 5.93 9.46 11.46
N CYS A 103 5.75 9.42 10.13
CA CYS A 103 4.41 9.37 9.53
C CYS A 103 3.76 7.99 9.67
N TRP A 104 4.56 6.92 9.77
CA TRP A 104 4.07 5.55 9.89
C TRP A 104 3.85 5.13 11.34
N ASN A 105 4.77 5.53 12.23
CA ASN A 105 4.73 5.17 13.66
C ASN A 105 4.11 6.27 14.54
N GLY A 106 3.72 7.40 13.96
CA GLY A 106 3.09 8.52 14.64
C GLY A 106 1.56 8.58 14.46
N PRO A 107 0.95 9.75 14.77
CA PRO A 107 -0.51 9.93 14.76
C PRO A 107 -1.20 9.65 13.41
N THR A 108 -0.47 9.77 12.30
CA THR A 108 -1.00 9.59 10.95
C THR A 108 -0.87 8.15 10.43
N GLY A 109 -0.17 7.28 11.16
CA GLY A 109 0.11 5.91 10.73
C GLY A 109 -1.15 5.07 10.52
N ALA A 110 -2.11 5.17 11.46
CA ALA A 110 -3.38 4.48 11.35
C ALA A 110 -4.12 4.91 10.07
N PHE A 111 -4.24 6.22 9.82
CA PHE A 111 -4.88 6.75 8.61
C PHE A 111 -4.24 6.22 7.32
N LEU A 112 -2.91 6.20 7.25
CA LEU A 112 -2.21 5.66 6.08
C LEU A 112 -2.53 4.18 5.84
N MET A 113 -2.50 3.35 6.88
CA MET A 113 -2.62 1.90 6.76
C MET A 113 -4.07 1.40 6.69
N THR A 114 -5.00 2.04 7.42
CA THR A 114 -6.41 1.62 7.48
C THR A 114 -7.24 2.32 6.42
N SER A 115 -7.07 3.63 6.27
CA SER A 115 -7.97 4.44 5.44
C SER A 115 -7.48 4.53 4.00
N LEU A 116 -6.15 4.60 3.78
CA LEU A 116 -5.57 4.68 2.43
C LEU A 116 -4.98 3.36 1.92
N GLU A 117 -4.89 2.33 2.76
CA GLU A 117 -4.25 1.03 2.45
C GLU A 117 -2.85 1.21 1.86
N LEU A 118 -2.07 2.09 2.47
CA LEU A 118 -0.68 2.36 2.15
C LEU A 118 0.22 1.76 3.21
N TYR A 119 1.33 1.16 2.78
CA TYR A 119 2.25 0.45 3.68
C TYR A 119 3.69 0.92 3.50
N PRO A 120 4.49 0.97 4.58
CA PRO A 120 5.82 1.59 4.57
C PRO A 120 6.83 0.87 3.66
N TYR A 121 6.70 -0.44 3.49
CA TYR A 121 7.66 -1.26 2.75
C TYR A 121 7.30 -1.47 1.27
N ASP A 122 6.21 -0.84 0.80
CA ASP A 122 5.80 -0.92 -0.59
C ASP A 122 6.80 -0.25 -1.52
N ASP A 123 6.84 -0.72 -2.77
CA ASP A 123 7.82 -0.31 -3.77
C ASP A 123 7.85 1.18 -4.07
N TRP A 124 6.69 1.84 -3.99
CA TRP A 124 6.59 3.29 -4.22
C TRP A 124 7.25 4.12 -3.11
N ASN A 125 7.51 3.53 -1.93
CA ASN A 125 8.02 4.23 -0.75
C ASN A 125 9.49 3.93 -0.42
N VAL A 126 10.14 3.02 -1.14
CA VAL A 126 11.51 2.58 -0.83
C VAL A 126 12.44 2.80 -2.02
N MET A 127 13.54 3.48 -1.78
CA MET A 127 14.67 3.58 -2.71
C MET A 127 15.90 2.88 -2.14
N PHE A 128 16.75 2.33 -2.99
CA PHE A 128 18.07 1.83 -2.59
C PHE A 128 19.13 2.86 -2.97
N LEU A 129 19.80 3.40 -1.95
CA LEU A 129 20.81 4.46 -2.09
C LEU A 129 22.19 3.92 -1.70
N ALA A 130 23.25 4.57 -2.17
CA ALA A 130 24.62 4.18 -1.79
C ALA A 130 24.86 4.44 -0.29
N ALA A 131 25.48 3.48 0.40
CA ALA A 131 25.82 3.61 1.81
C ALA A 131 27.05 4.50 2.05
N ASP A 132 27.92 4.62 1.04
CA ASP A 132 29.19 5.36 1.09
C ASP A 132 29.50 6.05 -0.25
N ASP A 133 30.39 7.06 -0.21
CA ASP A 133 30.76 7.87 -1.38
C ASP A 133 31.39 7.04 -2.50
N ARG A 134 32.11 5.98 -2.15
CA ARG A 134 32.75 5.10 -3.15
C ARG A 134 31.71 4.37 -3.97
N THR A 135 30.69 3.82 -3.31
CA THR A 135 29.56 3.15 -3.96
C THR A 135 28.75 4.16 -4.76
N ALA A 136 28.49 5.36 -4.21
CA ALA A 136 27.75 6.41 -4.89
C ALA A 136 28.43 6.82 -6.21
N ALA A 137 29.74 7.05 -6.17
CA ALA A 137 30.52 7.42 -7.35
C ALA A 137 30.65 6.27 -8.36
N ALA A 138 30.86 5.04 -7.91
CA ALA A 138 31.06 3.89 -8.80
C ALA A 138 29.77 3.44 -9.50
N LEU A 139 28.62 3.58 -8.84
CA LEU A 139 27.32 3.15 -9.38
C LEU A 139 26.48 4.31 -9.93
N ASP A 140 26.96 5.55 -9.79
CA ASP A 140 26.23 6.78 -10.11
C ASP A 140 24.82 6.83 -9.51
N ILE A 141 24.74 6.53 -8.21
CA ILE A 141 23.50 6.60 -7.44
C ILE A 141 23.67 7.54 -6.24
N ALA A 142 22.59 8.16 -5.80
CA ALA A 142 22.62 9.09 -4.69
C ALA A 142 23.09 8.45 -3.38
N LEU A 143 23.85 9.21 -2.60
CA LEU A 143 24.30 8.85 -1.26
C LEU A 143 23.11 8.85 -0.28
N HIS A 144 23.05 7.83 0.58
CA HIS A 144 22.04 7.70 1.61
C HIS A 144 22.15 8.84 2.65
N PRO A 145 21.07 9.59 2.98
CA PRO A 145 21.10 10.70 3.94
C PRO A 145 21.39 10.35 5.40
N ASN A 146 21.64 9.07 5.71
CA ASN A 146 21.87 8.51 7.05
C ASN A 146 20.74 8.74 8.08
N GLY A 147 19.52 8.92 7.61
CA GLY A 147 18.34 9.06 8.45
C GLY A 147 17.23 9.79 7.70
N ASN A 148 16.23 10.24 8.45
CA ASN A 148 15.16 11.07 7.88
C ASN A 148 15.72 12.45 7.46
N VAL A 149 15.27 12.92 6.30
CA VAL A 149 15.54 14.30 5.86
C VAL A 149 14.52 15.21 6.54
N ALA A 150 14.98 16.16 7.37
CA ALA A 150 14.09 17.01 8.18
C ALA A 150 13.02 17.75 7.36
N ALA A 151 13.40 18.25 6.18
CA ALA A 151 12.46 18.90 5.26
C ALA A 151 11.37 17.93 4.76
N PHE A 152 11.69 16.65 4.56
CA PHE A 152 10.71 15.63 4.15
C PHE A 152 9.78 15.27 5.28
N VAL A 153 10.29 15.20 6.53
CA VAL A 153 9.46 14.99 7.72
C VAL A 153 8.43 16.09 7.83
N GLN A 154 8.87 17.36 7.82
CA GLN A 154 7.97 18.51 7.95
C GLN A 154 6.95 18.57 6.82
N ALA A 155 7.38 18.36 5.57
CA ALA A 155 6.47 18.37 4.42
C ALA A 155 5.45 17.22 4.48
N SER A 156 5.87 16.03 4.91
CA SER A 156 4.99 14.87 5.04
C SER A 156 3.98 15.07 6.17
N GLU A 157 4.42 15.49 7.36
CA GLU A 157 3.53 15.73 8.50
C GLU A 157 2.44 16.75 8.16
N LYS A 158 2.83 17.87 7.53
CA LYS A 158 1.88 18.89 7.08
C LYS A 158 0.89 18.31 6.07
N PHE A 159 1.39 17.62 5.05
CA PHE A 159 0.55 17.03 4.01
C PHE A 159 -0.43 16.00 4.58
N MET A 160 0.02 15.12 5.48
CA MET A 160 -0.83 14.08 6.07
C MET A 160 -1.93 14.67 6.97
N ALA A 161 -1.63 15.73 7.73
CA ALA A 161 -2.64 16.42 8.52
C ALA A 161 -3.72 17.04 7.65
N GLU A 162 -3.34 17.71 6.55
CA GLU A 162 -4.28 18.28 5.58
C GLU A 162 -5.12 17.20 4.88
N ALA A 163 -4.49 16.08 4.51
CA ALA A 163 -5.15 14.93 3.89
C ALA A 163 -6.16 14.26 4.83
N GLN A 164 -5.85 14.13 6.11
CA GLN A 164 -6.79 13.60 7.11
C GLN A 164 -8.03 14.46 7.23
N ILE A 165 -7.86 15.79 7.38
CA ILE A 165 -8.98 16.74 7.44
C ILE A 165 -9.85 16.63 6.19
N HIS A 166 -9.24 16.58 5.00
CA HIS A 166 -9.98 16.44 3.75
C HIS A 166 -10.78 15.13 3.70
N MET A 167 -10.20 14.02 4.17
CA MET A 167 -10.87 12.72 4.20
C MET A 167 -11.99 12.64 5.23
N GLU A 168 -11.84 13.30 6.38
CA GLU A 168 -12.90 13.44 7.38
C GLU A 168 -14.08 14.24 6.82
N MET A 169 -13.81 15.37 6.15
CA MET A 169 -14.85 16.15 5.49
C MET A 169 -15.58 15.34 4.40
N ALA A 170 -14.83 14.61 3.56
CA ALA A 170 -15.42 13.76 2.53
C ALA A 170 -16.26 12.63 3.14
N HIS A 171 -15.85 12.08 4.29
CA HIS A 171 -16.61 11.06 5.01
C HIS A 171 -17.93 11.64 5.54
N ASP A 172 -17.89 12.81 6.18
CA ASP A 172 -19.07 13.49 6.72
C ASP A 172 -20.05 13.91 5.62
N ASP A 173 -19.52 14.40 4.50
CA ASP A 173 -20.32 14.72 3.31
C ASP A 173 -21.01 13.47 2.77
N ALA A 174 -20.28 12.37 2.58
CA ALA A 174 -20.88 11.11 2.11
C ALA A 174 -21.91 10.55 3.09
N GLY A 175 -21.71 10.69 4.40
CA GLY A 175 -22.71 10.32 5.40
C GLY A 175 -24.02 11.11 5.24
N ARG A 176 -23.93 12.40 4.89
CA ARG A 176 -25.11 13.28 4.69
C ARG A 176 -25.77 13.09 3.33
N THR A 177 -24.99 12.94 2.26
CA THR A 177 -25.50 12.90 0.87
C THR A 177 -25.73 11.49 0.34
N GLN A 178 -25.20 10.48 1.03
CA GLN A 178 -25.10 9.09 0.58
C GLN A 178 -24.26 8.93 -0.70
N ASP A 179 -23.45 9.93 -1.06
CA ASP A 179 -22.53 9.88 -2.21
C ASP A 179 -21.20 9.22 -1.80
N PHE A 180 -21.23 7.90 -1.65
CA PHE A 180 -20.03 7.13 -1.33
C PHE A 180 -19.04 7.04 -2.50
N ALA A 181 -19.50 7.31 -3.73
CA ALA A 181 -18.63 7.38 -4.89
C ALA A 181 -17.70 8.60 -4.81
N ALA A 182 -18.22 9.75 -4.40
CA ALA A 182 -17.40 10.94 -4.13
C ALA A 182 -16.35 10.69 -3.04
N TYR A 183 -16.73 10.02 -1.94
CA TYR A 183 -15.78 9.62 -0.90
C TYR A 183 -14.68 8.69 -1.42
N TYR A 184 -15.04 7.67 -2.19
CA TYR A 184 -14.07 6.76 -2.79
C TYR A 184 -13.10 7.50 -3.72
N ASN A 185 -13.61 8.42 -4.54
CA ASN A 185 -12.76 9.23 -5.42
C ASN A 185 -11.81 10.14 -4.63
N ALA A 186 -12.28 10.77 -3.55
CA ALA A 186 -11.43 11.56 -2.66
C ALA A 186 -10.33 10.71 -2.02
N ARG A 187 -10.67 9.49 -1.58
CA ARG A 187 -9.71 8.51 -1.05
C ARG A 187 -8.62 8.18 -2.06
N GLU A 188 -8.99 7.82 -3.29
CA GLU A 188 -8.02 7.48 -4.33
C GLU A 188 -7.17 8.69 -4.76
N ASP A 189 -7.72 9.91 -4.79
CA ASP A 189 -6.96 11.14 -5.02
C ASP A 189 -5.91 11.34 -3.92
N VAL A 190 -6.31 11.29 -2.66
CA VAL A 190 -5.40 11.44 -1.51
C VAL A 190 -4.31 10.37 -1.55
N ARG A 191 -4.68 9.12 -1.80
CA ARG A 191 -3.74 8.00 -1.94
C ARG A 191 -2.74 8.24 -3.07
N GLY A 192 -3.20 8.73 -4.22
CA GLY A 192 -2.37 9.12 -5.35
C GLY A 192 -1.42 10.25 -5.01
N ARG A 193 -1.88 11.27 -4.28
CA ARG A 193 -1.08 12.42 -3.85
C ARG A 193 -0.02 12.06 -2.81
N VAL A 194 -0.27 11.10 -1.92
CA VAL A 194 0.77 10.56 -1.02
C VAL A 194 1.89 9.92 -1.83
N LYS A 195 1.56 9.08 -2.82
CA LYS A 195 2.56 8.46 -3.70
C LYS A 195 3.30 9.49 -4.55
N LEU A 196 2.60 10.52 -5.02
CA LEU A 196 3.20 11.64 -5.73
C LEU A 196 4.21 12.39 -4.85
N LEU A 197 3.88 12.64 -3.58
CA LEU A 197 4.79 13.27 -2.63
C LEU A 197 6.08 12.46 -2.45
N ALA A 198 5.97 11.14 -2.29
CA ALA A 198 7.14 10.26 -2.25
C ALA A 198 7.97 10.35 -3.56
N GLY A 199 7.32 10.37 -4.71
CA GLY A 199 7.98 10.56 -6.01
C GLY A 199 8.72 11.91 -6.12
N LEU A 200 8.16 12.98 -5.54
CA LEU A 200 8.83 14.29 -5.49
C LEU A 200 10.08 14.25 -4.60
N PHE A 201 10.02 13.57 -3.45
CA PHE A 201 11.19 13.37 -2.59
C PHE A 201 12.28 12.54 -3.29
N ALA A 202 11.89 11.47 -3.98
CA ALA A 202 12.80 10.65 -4.78
C ALA A 202 13.54 11.51 -5.82
N LYS A 203 12.79 12.32 -6.56
CA LYS A 203 13.33 13.27 -7.53
C LYS A 203 14.31 14.25 -6.90
N GLN A 204 13.96 14.85 -5.76
CA GLN A 204 14.83 15.79 -5.06
C GLN A 204 16.15 15.15 -4.60
N ILE A 205 16.14 13.89 -4.15
CA ILE A 205 17.37 13.16 -3.80
C ILE A 205 18.28 13.00 -5.02
N VAL A 206 17.71 12.58 -6.16
CA VAL A 206 18.46 12.39 -7.40
C VAL A 206 19.01 13.72 -7.91
N GLU A 207 18.21 14.78 -7.92
CA GLU A 207 18.65 16.13 -8.32
C GLU A 207 19.75 16.67 -7.40
N ALA A 208 19.63 16.47 -6.08
CA ALA A 208 20.66 16.88 -5.12
C ALA A 208 21.99 16.14 -5.36
N TRP A 209 21.94 14.86 -5.74
CA TRP A 209 23.12 14.09 -6.13
C TRP A 209 23.75 14.62 -7.43
N GLN A 210 22.94 14.78 -8.48
CA GLN A 210 23.42 15.28 -9.78
C GLN A 210 24.04 16.69 -9.67
N ASN A 211 23.47 17.56 -8.84
CA ASN A 211 23.97 18.91 -8.62
C ASN A 211 25.26 18.96 -7.80
N ARG A 212 25.61 17.91 -7.03
CA ARG A 212 26.93 17.80 -6.39
C ARG A 212 28.07 17.60 -7.38
N GLY A 213 27.77 17.06 -8.57
CA GLY A 213 28.70 16.77 -9.65
C GLY A 213 29.61 15.56 -9.34
N PRO A 214 30.01 14.77 -10.35
CA PRO A 214 31.00 13.72 -10.16
C PRO A 214 32.36 14.37 -9.87
N GLY A 215 32.89 14.18 -8.66
CA GLY A 215 34.26 14.59 -8.31
C GLY A 215 34.42 15.80 -7.38
N ARG A 216 33.41 16.20 -6.59
CA ARG A 216 33.58 17.12 -5.45
C ARG A 216 33.37 16.42 -4.11
N GLY A 217 34.17 15.39 -3.87
CA GLY A 217 34.46 14.89 -2.52
C GLY A 217 35.85 15.40 -2.11
N VAL A 218 35.87 16.11 -0.99
CA VAL A 218 37.01 16.60 -0.16
C VAL A 218 38.41 16.14 -0.56
#